data_AF-A0A820WSJ6-F1
#
_entry.id   AF-A0A820WSJ6-F1
#
_cell.length_a   1.000
_cell.length_b   1.000
_cell.length_c   1.000
_cell.angle_alpha   90.00
_cell.angle_beta   90.00
_cell.angle_gamma   90.00
#
_symmetry.space_group_name_H-M   'P 1'
#
loop_
_entity.id
_entity.type
_entity.pdbx_description
1 polymer ?
#
loop_
_entity_poly.entity_id
_entity_poly.type
_entity_poly.pdbx_seq_one_letter_code
_entity_poly.pdbx_strand_id
1 'polypeptide(L)'
;GPFTLLDKQKFDSLVKKLEHLNNLSGLGITERERVSIVAALNLAKGHWYVCPKGHPYVITECGGANQESRCPECGEKIGGQNHQILSTNRHFGLMDNSQHAAWSDEANLNMA
;
A
#
# COMPACT_ATOMS: atom_id res chain seq x y z
N GLY A 1 25.81 -10.75 15.88
CA GLY A 1 26.95 -10.03 16.49
C GLY A 1 26.56 -8.58 16.71
N PRO A 2 27.29 -7.83 17.54
CA PRO A 2 27.03 -6.40 17.72
C PRO A 2 27.34 -5.62 16.43
N PHE A 3 26.58 -4.56 16.19
CA PHE A 3 26.78 -3.66 15.05
C PHE A 3 28.14 -2.93 15.18
N THR A 4 28.94 -2.96 14.12
CA THR A 4 30.31 -2.41 14.10
C THR A 4 30.42 -1.10 13.32
N LEU A 5 31.55 -0.40 13.45
CA LEU A 5 31.87 0.77 12.63
C LEU A 5 31.97 0.45 11.13
N LEU A 6 32.40 -0.77 10.79
CA LEU A 6 32.43 -1.22 9.40
C LEU A 6 31.01 -1.39 8.85
N ASP A 7 30.08 -1.88 9.68
CA ASP A 7 28.67 -1.98 9.31
C ASP A 7 28.08 -0.59 9.07
N LYS A 8 28.45 0.40 9.88
CA LYS A 8 28.07 1.81 9.65
C LYS A 8 28.59 2.34 8.31
N GLN A 9 29.88 2.18 8.01
CA GLN A 9 30.44 2.64 6.73
C GLN A 9 29.79 1.98 5.52
N LYS A 10 29.49 0.69 5.60
CA LYS A 10 28.76 -0.03 4.54
C LYS A 10 27.35 0.53 4.36
N PHE A 11 26.64 0.77 5.47
CA PHE A 11 25.31 1.37 5.43
C PHE A 11 25.33 2.75 4.78
N ASP A 12 26.23 3.64 5.21
CA ASP A 12 26.35 5.00 4.66
C ASP A 12 26.67 4.96 3.15
N SER A 13 27.54 4.05 2.71
CA SER A 13 27.85 3.87 1.29
C SER A 13 26.65 3.38 0.47
N LEU A 14 25.81 2.50 1.04
CA LEU A 14 24.59 2.02 0.40
C LEU A 14 23.55 3.14 0.29
N VAL A 15 23.33 3.90 1.36
CA VAL A 15 22.40 5.04 1.35
C VAL A 15 22.79 6.04 0.26
N LYS A 16 24.07 6.40 0.16
CA LYS A 16 24.57 7.32 -0.88
C LYS A 16 24.32 6.82 -2.30
N LYS A 17 24.40 5.51 -2.52
CA LYS A 17 24.06 4.91 -3.82
C LYS A 17 22.56 4.97 -4.13
N LEU A 18 21.70 5.00 -3.11
CA LEU A 18 20.24 5.00 -3.25
C LEU A 18 19.63 6.41 -3.23
N GLU A 19 20.40 7.46 -2.95
CA GLU A 19 19.92 8.87 -2.92
C GLU A 19 19.15 9.29 -4.19
N HIS A 20 19.51 8.75 -5.35
CA HIS A 20 18.82 9.03 -6.61
C HIS A 20 17.39 8.48 -6.68
N LEU A 21 17.04 7.53 -5.80
CA LEU A 21 15.68 6.97 -5.67
C LEU A 21 14.80 7.80 -4.73
N ASN A 22 15.33 8.84 -4.07
CA ASN A 22 14.58 9.65 -3.11
C ASN A 22 13.33 10.33 -3.69
N ASN A 23 13.26 10.50 -5.02
CA ASN A 23 12.10 11.06 -5.71
C ASN A 23 11.09 10.00 -6.17
N LEU A 24 11.39 8.72 -5.97
CA LEU A 24 10.45 7.62 -6.21
C LEU A 24 9.66 7.38 -4.93
N SER A 25 8.36 7.26 -5.08
CA SER A 25 7.43 6.91 -3.99
C SER A 25 7.58 5.48 -3.45
N GLY A 26 8.62 4.74 -3.86
CA GLY A 26 8.75 3.29 -3.64
C GLY A 26 7.85 2.43 -4.54
N LEU A 27 7.04 3.07 -5.40
CA LEU A 27 6.06 2.43 -6.29
C LEU A 27 6.51 2.36 -7.76
N GLY A 28 7.70 2.86 -8.07
CA GLY A 28 8.13 3.08 -9.46
C GLY A 28 7.49 4.29 -10.14
N ILE A 29 6.72 5.11 -9.40
CA ILE A 29 6.19 6.40 -9.85
C ILE A 29 6.71 7.54 -8.96
N THR A 30 6.71 8.76 -9.50
CA THR A 30 7.04 9.97 -8.75
C THR A 30 5.95 10.32 -7.74
N GLU A 31 6.31 11.09 -6.71
CA GLU A 31 5.32 11.62 -5.76
C GLU A 31 4.22 12.44 -6.44
N ARG A 32 4.56 13.19 -7.49
CA ARG A 32 3.59 13.98 -8.26
C ARG A 32 2.55 13.07 -8.92
N GLU A 33 2.98 12.01 -9.57
CA GLU A 33 2.08 11.04 -10.20
C GLU A 33 1.20 10.36 -9.16
N ARG A 34 1.78 9.94 -8.03
CA ARG A 34 1.03 9.33 -6.92
C ARG A 34 -0.10 10.24 -6.45
N VAL A 35 0.19 11.52 -6.20
CA VAL A 35 -0.80 12.51 -5.79
C VAL A 35 -1.87 12.72 -6.87
N SER A 36 -1.47 12.81 -8.14
CA SER A 36 -2.42 12.95 -9.25
C SER A 36 -3.37 11.76 -9.39
N ILE A 37 -2.88 10.53 -9.22
CA ILE A 37 -3.70 9.31 -9.27
C ILE A 37 -4.74 9.30 -8.14
N VAL A 38 -4.32 9.60 -6.91
CA VAL A 38 -5.23 9.66 -5.76
C VAL A 38 -6.29 10.73 -5.93
N ALA A 39 -5.89 11.93 -6.39
CA ALA A 39 -6.83 13.02 -6.65
C ALA A 39 -7.84 12.66 -7.76
N ALA A 40 -7.40 11.96 -8.81
CA ALA A 40 -8.27 11.57 -9.93
C ALA A 40 -9.33 10.53 -9.51
N LEU A 41 -8.98 9.59 -8.62
CA LEU A 41 -9.93 8.58 -8.12
C LEU A 41 -10.90 9.14 -7.09
N ASN A 42 -10.53 10.22 -6.39
CA ASN A 42 -11.39 10.95 -5.44
C ASN A 42 -12.08 10.05 -4.41
N LEU A 43 -11.34 9.05 -3.91
CA LEU A 43 -11.77 8.16 -2.83
C LEU A 43 -11.30 8.68 -1.48
N ALA A 44 -11.99 8.28 -0.41
CA ALA A 44 -11.48 8.46 0.93
C ALA A 44 -10.19 7.63 1.15
N LYS A 45 -9.50 7.90 2.26
CA LYS A 45 -8.33 7.14 2.68
C LYS A 45 -8.71 5.72 3.11
N GLY A 46 -7.82 4.76 2.90
CA GLY A 46 -7.97 3.36 3.32
C GLY A 46 -8.55 2.42 2.24
N HIS A 47 -8.67 2.89 1.00
CA HIS A 47 -9.28 2.14 -0.11
C HIS A 47 -8.27 1.33 -0.95
N TRP A 48 -6.98 1.50 -0.69
CA TRP A 48 -5.91 0.87 -1.46
C TRP A 48 -5.46 -0.45 -0.84
N TYR A 49 -5.26 -1.44 -1.70
CA TYR A 49 -4.81 -2.78 -1.33
C TYR A 49 -3.75 -3.29 -2.31
N VAL A 50 -3.04 -4.34 -1.92
CA VAL A 50 -2.10 -5.07 -2.78
C VAL A 50 -2.42 -6.54 -2.80
N CYS A 51 -2.27 -7.14 -3.99
CA CYS A 51 -2.38 -8.59 -4.14
C CYS A 51 -1.16 -9.31 -3.52
N PRO A 52 -1.16 -10.66 -3.44
CA PRO A 52 -0.07 -11.43 -2.86
C PRO A 52 1.30 -11.19 -3.53
N LYS A 53 1.30 -10.79 -4.81
CA LYS A 53 2.51 -10.47 -5.59
C LYS A 53 2.87 -8.97 -5.60
N GLY A 54 2.13 -8.13 -4.89
CA GLY A 54 2.47 -6.71 -4.70
C GLY A 54 1.83 -5.73 -5.68
N HIS A 55 0.95 -6.18 -6.57
CA HIS A 55 0.24 -5.29 -7.50
C HIS A 55 -0.85 -4.47 -6.78
N PRO A 56 -0.80 -3.13 -6.83
CA PRO A 56 -1.81 -2.27 -6.19
C PRO A 56 -3.17 -2.36 -6.88
N TYR A 57 -4.24 -2.30 -6.10
CA TYR A 57 -5.61 -2.15 -6.58
C TYR A 57 -6.45 -1.38 -5.56
N VAL A 58 -7.63 -0.94 -5.98
CA VAL A 58 -8.58 -0.24 -5.11
C VAL A 58 -9.86 -1.03 -4.93
N ILE A 59 -10.44 -0.92 -3.75
CA ILE A 59 -11.83 -1.29 -3.49
C ILE A 59 -12.61 0.02 -3.34
N THR A 60 -13.55 0.25 -4.24
CA THR A 60 -14.36 1.47 -4.30
C THR A 60 -15.50 1.42 -3.27
N GLU A 61 -16.57 2.20 -3.47
CA GLU A 61 -17.77 2.19 -2.60
C GLU A 61 -17.40 2.45 -1.13
N CYS A 62 -17.70 1.53 -0.22
CA CYS A 62 -17.38 1.62 1.20
C CYS A 62 -15.93 1.26 1.55
N GLY A 63 -15.11 0.85 0.57
CA GLY A 63 -13.71 0.45 0.76
C GLY A 63 -13.51 -0.92 1.43
N GLY A 64 -14.58 -1.57 1.87
CA GLY A 64 -14.59 -2.93 2.42
C GLY A 64 -14.79 -3.99 1.33
N ALA A 65 -14.02 -5.07 1.41
CA ALA A 65 -14.05 -6.12 0.40
C ALA A 65 -15.33 -6.97 0.49
N ASN A 66 -16.20 -6.90 -0.52
CA ASN A 66 -17.43 -7.70 -0.57
C ASN A 66 -17.55 -8.57 -1.83
N GLN A 67 -16.55 -8.53 -2.70
CA GLN A 67 -16.46 -9.37 -3.90
C GLN A 67 -15.02 -9.83 -4.10
N GLU A 68 -14.85 -11.04 -4.62
CA GLU A 68 -13.57 -11.56 -5.09
C GLU A 68 -13.40 -11.35 -6.59
N SER A 69 -12.17 -11.09 -7.02
CA SER A 69 -11.80 -11.03 -8.43
C SER A 69 -10.38 -11.58 -8.64
N ARG A 70 -9.82 -11.41 -9.84
CA ARG A 70 -8.44 -11.76 -10.17
C ARG A 70 -7.62 -10.51 -10.45
N CYS A 71 -6.41 -10.49 -9.90
CA CYS A 71 -5.43 -9.45 -10.21
C CYS A 71 -5.18 -9.41 -11.72
N PRO A 72 -5.33 -8.26 -12.38
CA PRO A 72 -5.17 -8.15 -13.83
C PRO A 72 -3.73 -8.41 -14.30
N GLU A 73 -2.75 -8.24 -13.41
CA GLU A 73 -1.32 -8.41 -13.74
C GLU A 73 -0.83 -9.84 -13.51
N CYS A 74 -1.30 -10.53 -12.46
CA CYS A 74 -0.74 -11.83 -12.09
C CYS A 74 -1.75 -12.97 -11.88
N GLY A 75 -3.05 -12.70 -12.00
CA GLY A 75 -4.12 -13.69 -11.91
C GLY A 75 -4.44 -14.22 -10.50
N GLU A 76 -3.67 -13.82 -9.49
CA GLU A 76 -3.93 -14.14 -8.08
C GLU A 76 -5.28 -13.60 -7.62
N LYS A 77 -5.90 -14.25 -6.64
CA LYS A 77 -7.16 -13.79 -6.06
C LYS A 77 -6.98 -12.47 -5.33
N ILE A 78 -7.91 -11.54 -5.57
CA ILE A 78 -8.00 -10.23 -4.91
C ILE A 78 -9.41 -9.98 -4.37
N GLY A 79 -9.56 -9.00 -3.48
CA GLY A 79 -10.83 -8.68 -2.85
C GLY A 79 -11.12 -9.55 -1.62
N GLY A 80 -12.38 -9.94 -1.43
CA GLY A 80 -12.85 -10.60 -0.21
C GLY A 80 -14.37 -10.59 -0.09
N GLN A 81 -14.91 -10.91 1.09
CA GLN A 81 -16.36 -11.02 1.32
C GLN A 81 -16.73 -10.49 2.70
N ASN A 82 -17.97 -10.01 2.88
CA ASN A 82 -18.46 -9.48 4.17
C ASN A 82 -17.57 -8.36 4.74
N HIS A 83 -17.07 -7.50 3.85
CA HIS A 83 -16.09 -6.45 4.14
C HIS A 83 -14.74 -6.95 4.70
N GLN A 84 -14.49 -8.25 4.66
CA GLN A 84 -13.23 -8.85 5.05
C GLN A 84 -12.38 -9.14 3.83
N ILE A 85 -11.19 -8.54 3.79
CA ILE A 85 -10.21 -8.79 2.75
C ILE A 85 -9.67 -10.23 2.86
N LEU A 86 -9.38 -10.86 1.73
CA LEU A 86 -8.64 -12.13 1.71
C LEU A 86 -7.33 -11.97 2.49
N SER A 87 -7.00 -12.95 3.34
CA SER A 87 -5.80 -12.91 4.20
C SER A 87 -4.47 -12.85 3.43
N THR A 88 -4.49 -13.20 2.15
CA THR A 88 -3.33 -13.12 1.25
C THR A 88 -3.12 -11.74 0.64
N ASN A 89 -4.15 -10.88 0.72
CA ASN A 89 -4.13 -9.49 0.29
C ASN A 89 -3.83 -8.59 1.48
N ARG A 90 -3.33 -7.38 1.24
CA ARG A 90 -2.97 -6.45 2.32
C ARG A 90 -3.41 -5.04 2.01
N HIS A 91 -3.73 -4.28 3.06
CA HIS A 91 -3.93 -2.84 2.96
C HIS A 91 -2.65 -2.16 2.44
N PHE A 92 -2.82 -1.11 1.64
CA PHE A 92 -1.74 -0.44 0.93
C PHE A 92 -1.81 1.09 1.03
N GLY A 93 -1.60 1.59 2.24
CA GLY A 93 -1.67 3.02 2.54
C GLY A 93 -0.57 3.89 1.92
N LEU A 94 0.39 3.31 1.20
CA LEU A 94 1.44 4.09 0.51
C LEU A 94 0.85 5.04 -0.54
N MET A 95 -0.29 4.68 -1.14
CA MET A 95 -0.93 5.53 -2.14
C MET A 95 -1.58 6.76 -1.53
N ASP A 96 -2.29 6.65 -0.41
CA ASP A 96 -3.16 7.71 0.13
C ASP A 96 -2.76 8.19 1.54
N ASN A 97 -1.62 7.70 2.06
CA ASN A 97 -1.13 7.93 3.42
C ASN A 97 -2.16 7.53 4.49
N SER A 98 -2.88 6.42 4.28
CA SER A 98 -3.74 5.81 5.28
C SER A 98 -2.96 4.85 6.18
N GLN A 99 -3.28 4.84 7.47
CA GLN A 99 -2.69 3.89 8.42
C GLN A 99 -3.49 2.58 8.47
N HIS A 100 -4.80 2.67 8.23
CA HIS A 100 -5.73 1.55 8.30
C HIS A 100 -6.62 1.53 7.07
N ALA A 101 -7.12 0.34 6.73
CA ALA A 101 -8.15 0.17 5.71
C ALA A 101 -9.43 0.90 6.11
N ALA A 102 -10.24 1.27 5.13
CA ALA A 102 -11.55 1.90 5.37
C ALA A 102 -12.47 1.01 6.24
N TRP A 103 -12.26 -0.30 6.19
CA TRP A 103 -12.89 -1.29 7.06
C TRP A 103 -11.82 -1.99 7.89
N SER A 104 -11.61 -1.50 9.11
CA SER A 104 -10.77 -2.14 10.13
C SER A 104 -11.40 -1.96 11.50
N ASP A 105 -10.99 -2.77 12.48
CA ASP A 105 -11.48 -2.62 13.86
C ASP A 105 -11.21 -1.19 14.37
N GLU A 106 -10.05 -0.61 14.04
CA GLU A 106 -9.70 0.78 14.40
C GLU A 106 -10.54 1.82 13.66
N ALA A 107 -10.90 1.59 12.39
CA ALA A 107 -11.79 2.47 11.65
C ALA A 107 -13.23 2.41 12.18
N ASN A 108 -13.65 1.22 12.65
CA ASN A 108 -14.99 0.97 13.18
C ASN A 108 -15.16 1.46 14.63
N LEU A 109 -14.08 1.56 15.41
CA LEU A 109 -14.11 2.09 16.79
C LEU A 109 -14.27 3.62 16.86
N ASN A 110 -14.04 4.36 15.77
CA ASN A 110 -14.22 5.81 15.71
C ASN A 110 -15.64 6.24 15.25
N MET A 111 -16.59 5.31 15.21
CA MET A 111 -17.99 5.53 14.82
C MET A 111 -18.99 5.25 15.97
N ALA A 112 -18.51 5.05 17.21
CA ALA A 112 -19.33 4.83 18.41
C ALA A 112 -19.29 6.02 19.37
#